data_AF-A0A382H9T3-F1
#
_entry.id   AF-A0A382H9T3-F1
#
_cell.length_a   1.000
_cell.length_b   1.000
_cell.length_c   1.000
_cell.angle_alpha   90.00
_cell.angle_beta   90.00
_cell.angle_gamma   90.00
#
_symmetry.space_group_name_H-M   'P 1'
#
loop_
_entity.id
_entity.type
_entity.pdbx_description
1 polymer ?
#
loop_
_entity_poly.entity_id
_entity_poly.type
_entity_poly.pdbx_seq_one_letter_code
_entity_poly.pdbx_strand_id
1 'polypeptide(L)' 'MFTINCPYCGERDQCEYSNGGEAHVARPKDPDQVSDREWSEYVFVRANPKGIFYERWVHTHGCK' A
#
# COMPACT_ATOMS: atom_id res chain seq x y z
N MET A 1 15.18 13.39 1.96
CA MET A 1 14.60 12.57 3.03
C MET A 1 13.36 13.29 3.51
N PHE A 2 12.17 12.73 3.30
CA PHE A 2 10.94 13.28 3.85
C PHE A 2 10.54 12.53 5.12
N THR A 3 9.74 13.21 5.94
CA THR A 3 9.27 12.71 7.22
C THR A 3 7.89 12.09 7.05
N ILE A 4 7.68 10.93 7.66
CA ILE A 4 6.37 10.29 7.77
C ILE A 4 5.96 10.32 9.23
N ASN A 5 4.75 10.82 9.52
CA ASN A 5 4.19 10.85 10.87
C ASN A 5 3.49 9.51 11.16
N CYS A 6 4.22 8.57 11.78
CA CYS A 6 3.65 7.30 12.21
C CYS A 6 2.58 7.56 13.27
N PRO A 7 1.35 7.03 13.11
CA PRO A 7 0.27 7.21 14.09
C PRO A 7 0.63 6.72 15.51
N TYR A 8 1.63 5.85 15.64
CA TYR A 8 2.06 5.27 16.91
C TYR A 8 3.39 5.83 17.42
N CYS A 9 4.32 6.19 16.52
CA CYS A 9 5.70 6.55 16.87
C CYS A 9 6.04 8.03 16.61
N GLY A 10 5.12 8.80 16.04
CA GLY A 10 5.33 10.19 15.65
C GLY A 10 6.14 10.35 14.37
N GLU A 11 6.73 11.53 14.20
CA GLU A 11 7.57 11.87 13.06
C GLU A 11 8.83 11.01 13.00
N ARG A 12 9.03 10.31 11.87
CA ARG A 12 10.22 9.51 11.59
C ARG A 12 10.68 9.66 10.16
N ASP A 13 11.92 9.28 9.93
CA ASP A 13 12.55 9.31 8.62
C ASP A 13 11.92 8.28 7.65
N GLN A 14 11.69 8.65 6.39
CA GLN A 14 11.17 7.74 5.34
C GLN A 14 11.94 6.40 5.26
N CYS A 15 13.24 6.37 5.57
CA CYS A 15 14.05 5.14 5.50
C CYS A 15 13.68 4.10 6.55
N GLU A 16 12.96 4.47 7.61
CA GLU A 16 12.43 3.51 8.59
C GLU A 16 11.23 2.71 8.06
N TYR A 17 10.67 3.09 6.90
CA TYR A 17 9.42 2.54 6.38
C TYR A 17 9.63 1.74 5.09
N SER A 18 8.69 0.86 4.80
CA SER A 18 8.55 0.23 3.49
C SER A 18 7.28 0.70 2.79
N ASN A 19 7.41 1.08 1.51
CA ASN A 19 6.28 1.51 0.68
C ASN A 19 5.44 0.29 0.27
N GLY A 20 4.12 0.39 0.45
CA GLY A 20 3.15 -0.67 0.14
C GLY A 20 2.31 -0.42 -1.13
N GLY A 21 2.65 0.60 -1.92
CA GLY A 21 1.92 1.01 -3.11
C GLY A 21 0.52 1.56 -2.80
N GLU A 22 -0.38 1.43 -3.77
CA GLU A 22 -1.76 1.93 -3.70
C GLU A 22 -2.51 1.43 -2.45
N ALA A 23 -3.27 2.33 -1.84
CA ALA A 23 -4.18 2.04 -0.74
C ALA A 23 -5.51 1.46 -1.23
N HIS A 24 -6.26 0.86 -0.30
CA HIS A 24 -7.64 0.42 -0.53
C HIS A 24 -7.85 -0.68 -1.60
N VAL A 25 -6.79 -1.31 -2.11
CA VAL A 25 -6.91 -2.51 -2.95
C VAL A 25 -7.16 -3.74 -2.07
N ALA A 26 -8.42 -4.13 -1.96
CA ALA A 26 -8.84 -5.30 -1.20
C ALA A 26 -8.71 -6.58 -2.04
N ARG A 27 -8.27 -7.68 -1.41
CA ARG A 27 -8.32 -9.01 -2.02
C ARG A 27 -9.78 -9.43 -2.24
N PRO A 28 -10.12 -10.03 -3.40
CA PRO A 28 -11.41 -10.68 -3.59
C PRO A 28 -11.71 -11.68 -2.47
N LYS A 29 -12.94 -11.66 -1.95
CA LYS A 29 -13.36 -12.54 -0.84
C LYS A 29 -13.34 -14.01 -1.23
N ASP A 30 -13.75 -14.30 -2.47
CA ASP A 30 -13.81 -15.64 -3.03
C ASP A 30 -12.95 -15.70 -4.32
N PRO A 31 -11.62 -15.85 -4.20
CA PRO A 31 -10.70 -15.82 -5.35
C PRO A 31 -11.00 -16.89 -6.42
N ASP A 32 -11.57 -18.03 -6.03
CA ASP A 32 -11.91 -19.11 -6.96
C ASP A 32 -13.18 -18.83 -7.78
N GLN A 33 -13.89 -17.74 -7.46
CA GLN A 33 -15.15 -17.34 -8.10
C GLN A 33 -14.99 -16.10 -9.01
N VAL A 34 -13.77 -15.56 -9.14
CA VAL A 34 -13.48 -14.46 -10.08
C VAL A 34 -12.84 -15.01 -11.34
N SER A 35 -13.01 -14.31 -12.46
CA SER A 35 -12.35 -14.67 -13.72
C SER A 35 -10.83 -14.48 -13.64
N ASP A 36 -10.08 -15.18 -14.48
CA ASP A 36 -8.62 -14.98 -14.63
C ASP A 36 -8.26 -13.52 -14.90
N ARG A 37 -9.11 -12.81 -15.64
CA ARG A 37 -8.94 -11.38 -15.90
C ARG A 37 -9.01 -10.57 -14.61
N GLU A 38 -10.10 -10.69 -13.86
CA GLU A 38 -10.28 -9.96 -12.59
C GLU A 38 -9.19 -10.32 -11.59
N TRP A 39 -8.79 -11.59 -11.55
CA TRP A 39 -7.68 -12.03 -10.72
C TRP A 39 -6.35 -11.37 -11.13
N SER A 40 -6.06 -11.34 -12.43
CA SER A 40 -4.84 -10.67 -12.95
C SER A 40 -4.82 -9.18 -12.64
N GLU A 41 -5.97 -8.51 -12.70
CA GLU A 41 -6.10 -7.09 -12.37
C GLU A 41 -5.78 -6.88 -10.88
N TYR A 42 -6.29 -7.73 -9.99
CA TYR A 42 -5.94 -7.69 -8.56
C TYR A 42 -4.46 -8.01 -8.28
N VAL A 43 -3.85 -8.97 -8.97
CA VAL A 43 -2.46 -9.37 -8.70
C VAL A 43 -1.46 -8.35 -9.25
N PHE A 44 -1.69 -7.82 -10.44
CA PHE A 44 -0.66 -7.10 -11.19
C PHE A 44 -0.95 -5.60 -11.44
N VAL A 45 -2.20 -5.17 -11.38
CA VAL A 45 -2.59 -3.81 -11.79
C VAL A 45 -2.81 -2.91 -10.58
N ARG A 46 -2.18 -1.73 -10.57
CA ARG A 46 -2.37 -0.68 -9.56
C ARG A 46 -2.55 0.67 -10.23
N ALA A 47 -3.28 1.58 -9.59
CA ALA A 47 -3.37 2.96 -10.03
C ALA A 47 -2.00 3.64 -9.91
N ASN A 48 -1.70 4.51 -10.87
CA ASN A 48 -0.50 5.36 -10.88
C ASN A 48 -0.89 6.80 -11.26
N PRO A 49 -1.69 7.49 -10.41
CA PRO A 49 -2.16 8.83 -10.72
C PRO A 49 -1.00 9.82 -10.65
N LYS A 50 -0.97 10.76 -11.60
CA LYS A 50 -0.11 11.95 -11.51
C LYS A 50 -0.81 13.00 -10.64
N GLY A 51 -0.49 13.04 -9.36
CA GLY A 51 -1.07 13.99 -8.41
C GLY A 51 -1.20 13.40 -7.01
N ILE A 52 -2.30 13.71 -6.33
CA ILE A 52 -2.62 13.10 -5.04
C ILE A 52 -2.77 11.59 -5.24
N PHE A 53 -1.99 10.82 -4.48
CA PHE A 53 -2.02 9.37 -4.49
C PHE A 53 -2.31 8.85 -3.08
N TYR A 54 -3.32 7.99 -2.96
CA TYR A 54 -3.61 7.30 -1.71
C TYR A 54 -2.76 6.03 -1.67
N GLU A 55 -1.77 6.02 -0.78
CA GLU A 55 -0.77 4.96 -0.68
C GLU A 55 -0.68 4.38 0.73
N ARG A 56 0.07 3.27 0.85
CA ARG A 56 0.30 2.56 2.11
C ARG A 56 1.77 2.60 2.48
N TRP A 57 2.02 2.72 3.78
CA TRP A 57 3.34 2.63 4.37
C TRP A 57 3.28 1.77 5.63
N VAL A 58 4.33 0.99 5.86
CA VAL A 58 4.51 0.21 7.09
C VAL A 58 5.81 0.65 7.75
N HIS A 59 5.75 0.91 9.06
CA HIS A 59 6.90 1.31 9.86
C HIS A 59 7.76 0.08 10.21
N THR A 60 8.44 -0.46 9.20
CA THR A 60 9.14 -1.76 9.28
C THR A 60 10.27 -1.79 10.28
N HIS A 61 10.91 -0.64 10.54
CA HIS A 61 11.94 -0.48 11.56
C HIS A 61 11.40 0.06 12.91
N GLY A 62 10.08 0.12 13.09
CA GLY A 62 9.42 0.62 14.29
C GLY A 62 8.27 -0.27 14.76
N CYS A 63 7.05 0.27 14.79
CA CYS A 63 5.88 -0.39 15.39
C CYS A 63 5.40 -1.65 14.65
N LYS A 64 5.88 -1.92 13.43
CA LYS A 64 5.40 -2.99 12.54
C LYS A 64 3.88 -2.96 12.38
#